data_AF-A0A6G0IWB8-F1
#
_entry.id   AF-A0A6G0IWB8-F1
#
_cell.length_a   1.000
_cell.length_b   1.000
_cell.length_c   1.000
_cell.angle_alpha   90.00
_cell.angle_beta   90.00
_cell.angle_gamma   90.00
#
_symmetry.space_group_name_H-M   'P 1'
#
loop_
_entity.id
_entity.type
_entity.pdbx_description
1 polymer ?
#
loop_
_entity_poly.entity_id
_entity_poly.type
_entity_poly.pdbx_seq_one_letter_code
_entity_poly.pdbx_strand_id
1 'polypeptide(L)'
;MKLNVIVTLCALFSLTRQAPPRDECVCELINSQKAFPHDKLSTVEDNATKCTDNITPQKTLELESLLLGLERRLPQLLEDVSMLEKEDDGDLYAVLSLQVVENELMEIKQLIDRLNGSTLGHQRLTTDTNKQLEDLRAEMMELEAYDTMQVVLRQQDNRRLRRDLEQCKNGLHPTTQPTRPPHGNCPHGEFMNITGPKVYTAGEYPGSYKYGAWGRDPKPEAGKENWYWRVMLTSGNKFSNYVRLYSSLSSLIVGVSTPGNVMIHSSNPTTNTIQGPNVVLYKGALYYNCYNKDAVCRFNLTSKTVTTLQLPKDTRFNSKGNFCHLDECYPYTDLDLATDESGVWVIYTTKQDFGNLVLSKVEEGVPPTLGQTWRTSVYKQGVTNTFMACGVLYATRYVSKDVEEIFYSFDTATGAERFNLGIFINKMPPNIYSLNYSPVDQMLHAYCDAYMVSYKMVFSD
;
A
#
# COMPACT_ATOMS: atom_id res chain seq x y z
N MET A 1 -16.49 53.21 -60.41
CA MET A 1 -15.55 53.38 -61.55
C MET A 1 -14.13 53.45 -60.98
N LYS A 2 -13.08 53.11 -61.75
CA LYS A 2 -11.65 53.16 -61.31
C LYS A 2 -11.16 54.64 -61.29
N LEU A 3 -9.98 55.04 -60.77
CA LEU A 3 -8.72 54.32 -60.43
C LEU A 3 -7.92 55.07 -59.31
N ASN A 4 -6.86 54.44 -58.78
CA ASN A 4 -5.86 55.00 -57.85
C ASN A 4 -4.73 55.82 -58.57
N VAL A 5 -3.66 56.15 -57.82
CA VAL A 5 -2.28 56.55 -58.23
C VAL A 5 -2.04 58.08 -58.25
N ILE A 6 -1.17 58.78 -57.47
CA ILE A 6 0.14 58.53 -56.78
C ILE A 6 1.34 58.74 -57.74
N VAL A 7 2.49 59.39 -57.46
CA VAL A 7 3.09 59.93 -56.21
C VAL A 7 3.01 61.50 -56.19
N THR A 8 3.93 62.41 -55.79
CA THR A 8 5.36 62.39 -55.38
C THR A 8 5.75 63.62 -54.52
N LEU A 9 6.85 63.51 -53.76
CA LEU A 9 7.71 64.54 -53.15
C LEU A 9 7.38 66.05 -53.29
N CYS A 10 7.34 66.73 -52.14
CA CYS A 10 8.22 67.87 -51.86
C CYS A 10 8.65 67.85 -50.39
N ALA A 11 9.91 68.19 -50.13
CA ALA A 11 10.48 68.31 -48.79
C ALA A 11 11.01 69.72 -48.57
N LEU A 12 11.04 70.20 -47.32
CA LEU A 12 12.07 71.09 -46.79
C LEU A 12 11.90 71.24 -45.27
N PHE A 13 13.00 71.57 -44.58
CA PHE A 13 13.16 71.64 -43.12
C PHE A 13 13.05 70.28 -42.38
N SER A 14 13.92 69.97 -41.41
CA SER A 14 15.09 70.69 -40.91
C SER A 14 16.19 69.72 -40.45
N LEU A 15 17.44 70.20 -40.43
CA LEU A 15 18.63 69.36 -40.21
C LEU A 15 19.63 70.07 -39.29
N THR A 16 19.67 69.67 -38.02
CA THR A 16 20.83 69.83 -37.13
C THR A 16 20.90 68.62 -36.18
N ARG A 17 22.01 67.88 -36.25
CA ARG A 17 22.29 66.81 -35.28
C ARG A 17 22.92 67.41 -34.03
N GLN A 18 22.30 67.20 -32.88
CA GLN A 18 23.00 67.00 -31.61
C GLN A 18 22.62 65.61 -31.10
N ALA A 19 23.58 64.88 -30.52
CA ALA A 19 23.32 63.56 -29.99
C ALA A 19 22.56 63.66 -28.66
N PRO A 20 21.51 62.87 -28.42
CA PRO A 20 20.89 62.80 -27.10
C PRO A 20 21.89 62.24 -26.08
N PRO A 21 21.78 62.61 -24.80
CA PRO A 21 22.60 62.02 -23.74
C PRO A 21 22.29 60.52 -23.62
N ARG A 22 23.25 59.77 -23.06
CA ARG A 22 22.96 58.43 -22.56
C ARG A 22 22.13 58.54 -21.27
N ASP A 23 21.33 57.49 -21.03
CA ASP A 23 20.68 57.12 -19.76
C ASP A 23 19.16 57.36 -19.62
N GLU A 24 18.39 57.15 -20.70
CA GLU A 24 16.98 56.67 -20.57
C GLU A 24 16.77 55.35 -21.34
N CYS A 25 16.59 54.26 -20.60
CA CYS A 25 16.26 52.94 -21.15
C CYS A 25 14.74 52.80 -21.34
N VAL A 26 14.24 53.24 -22.50
CA VAL A 26 12.82 53.03 -22.87
C VAL A 26 12.60 51.56 -23.25
N CYS A 27 11.96 50.79 -22.37
CA CYS A 27 11.54 49.42 -22.66
C CYS A 27 10.17 49.40 -23.37
N GLU A 28 10.18 49.15 -24.68
CA GLU A 28 8.95 48.91 -25.45
C GLU A 28 8.42 47.50 -25.16
N LEU A 29 7.44 47.39 -24.25
CA LEU A 29 6.89 46.11 -23.80
C LEU A 29 5.92 45.51 -24.83
N ILE A 30 6.46 44.86 -25.86
CA ILE A 30 5.70 44.04 -26.80
C ILE A 30 5.27 42.75 -26.08
N ASN A 31 4.11 42.78 -25.41
CA ASN A 31 3.57 41.61 -24.73
C ASN A 31 3.06 40.58 -25.75
N SER A 32 3.80 39.49 -25.93
CA SER A 32 3.49 38.39 -26.85
C SER A 32 2.57 37.32 -26.26
N GLN A 33 2.15 37.46 -25.00
CA GLN A 33 1.28 36.50 -24.32
C GLN A 33 -0.18 36.64 -24.77
N LYS A 34 -0.86 35.50 -24.95
CA LYS A 34 -2.31 35.47 -25.18
C LYS A 34 -3.04 35.90 -23.90
N ALA A 35 -4.08 36.71 -24.04
CA ALA A 35 -4.96 37.04 -22.92
C ALA A 35 -5.66 35.79 -22.37
N PHE A 36 -5.89 35.75 -21.06
CA PHE A 36 -6.58 34.64 -20.39
C PHE A 36 -8.10 34.69 -20.70
N PRO A 37 -8.73 33.58 -21.11
CA PRO A 37 -10.15 33.57 -21.48
C PRO A 37 -11.05 33.45 -20.25
N HIS A 38 -11.31 34.58 -19.59
CA HIS A 38 -12.16 34.65 -18.39
C HIS A 38 -13.58 34.11 -18.60
N ASP A 39 -14.14 34.24 -19.81
CA ASP A 39 -15.49 33.75 -20.13
C ASP A 39 -15.59 32.21 -20.03
N LYS A 40 -14.51 31.49 -20.39
CA LYS A 40 -14.41 30.04 -20.20
C LYS A 40 -14.34 29.67 -18.73
N LEU A 41 -13.54 30.38 -17.93
CA LEU A 41 -13.47 30.14 -16.49
C LEU A 41 -14.83 30.34 -15.80
N SER A 42 -15.57 31.40 -16.18
CA SER A 42 -16.94 31.61 -15.70
C SER A 42 -17.87 30.47 -16.11
N THR A 43 -17.72 29.92 -17.32
CA THR A 43 -18.53 28.79 -17.82
C THR A 43 -18.24 27.50 -17.04
N VAL A 44 -16.96 27.25 -16.70
CA VAL A 44 -16.54 26.12 -15.84
C VAL A 44 -17.12 26.26 -14.43
N GLU A 45 -17.06 27.45 -13.83
CA GLU A 45 -17.62 27.73 -12.49
C GLU A 45 -19.13 27.50 -12.44
N ASP A 46 -19.87 28.06 -13.40
CA ASP A 46 -21.30 27.86 -13.62
C ASP A 46 -21.69 26.38 -13.72
N ASN A 47 -20.90 25.60 -14.46
CA ASN A 47 -21.17 24.18 -14.72
C ASN A 47 -20.79 23.29 -13.53
N ALA A 48 -19.75 23.63 -12.77
CA ALA A 48 -19.40 22.97 -11.52
C ALA A 48 -20.48 23.19 -10.44
N THR A 49 -21.04 24.40 -10.34
CA THR A 49 -22.19 24.68 -9.46
C THR A 49 -23.40 23.84 -9.83
N LYS A 50 -23.82 23.84 -11.12
CA LYS A 50 -24.93 23.01 -11.62
C LYS A 50 -24.71 21.51 -11.39
N CYS A 51 -23.46 21.03 -11.51
CA CYS A 51 -23.12 19.63 -11.22
C CYS A 51 -23.33 19.31 -9.73
N THR A 52 -22.89 20.20 -8.83
CA THR A 52 -23.06 20.08 -7.38
C THR A 52 -24.54 20.05 -6.97
N ASP A 53 -25.35 21.00 -7.47
CA ASP A 53 -26.78 21.11 -7.16
C ASP A 53 -27.61 19.90 -7.63
N ASN A 54 -27.14 19.18 -8.66
CA ASN A 54 -27.81 17.97 -9.15
C ASN A 54 -27.57 16.73 -8.26
N ILE A 55 -26.54 16.71 -7.43
CA ILE A 55 -26.13 15.56 -6.60
C ILE A 55 -26.69 15.72 -5.18
N THR A 56 -28.02 15.69 -5.05
CA THR A 56 -28.69 15.82 -3.75
C THR A 56 -28.73 14.50 -2.96
N PRO A 57 -28.35 14.47 -1.67
CA PRO A 57 -28.39 13.25 -0.83
C PRO A 57 -29.76 12.58 -0.73
N GLN A 58 -30.85 13.32 -0.95
CA GLN A 58 -32.22 12.78 -0.99
C GLN A 58 -32.40 11.66 -2.01
N LYS A 59 -31.69 11.69 -3.14
CA LYS A 59 -31.79 10.66 -4.20
C LYS A 59 -31.20 9.30 -3.79
N THR A 60 -30.27 9.30 -2.83
CA THR A 60 -29.70 8.06 -2.27
C THR A 60 -30.63 7.49 -1.19
N LEU A 61 -31.15 8.36 -0.32
CA LEU A 61 -32.12 7.98 0.73
C LEU A 61 -33.41 7.36 0.15
N GLU A 62 -33.87 7.83 -1.01
CA GLU A 62 -35.02 7.23 -1.70
C GLU A 62 -34.73 5.77 -2.14
N LEU A 63 -33.53 5.49 -2.65
CA LEU A 63 -33.12 4.16 -3.08
C LEU A 63 -33.02 3.18 -1.90
N GLU A 64 -32.37 3.61 -0.81
CA GLU A 64 -32.27 2.85 0.45
C GLU A 64 -33.66 2.55 1.04
N SER A 65 -34.57 3.54 1.04
CA SER A 65 -35.93 3.37 1.53
C SER A 65 -36.75 2.38 0.70
N LEU A 66 -36.58 2.33 -0.63
CA LEU A 66 -37.27 1.38 -1.50
C LEU A 66 -36.76 -0.06 -1.31
N LEU A 67 -35.46 -0.24 -1.12
CA LEU A 67 -34.85 -1.54 -0.82
C LEU A 67 -35.32 -2.10 0.53
N LEU A 68 -35.31 -1.26 1.59
CA LEU A 68 -35.83 -1.63 2.92
C LEU A 68 -37.34 -1.96 2.91
N GLY A 69 -38.11 -1.38 1.99
CA GLY A 69 -39.52 -1.72 1.80
C GLY A 69 -39.70 -3.15 1.25
N LEU A 70 -38.91 -3.52 0.25
CA LEU A 70 -38.94 -4.85 -0.37
C LEU A 70 -38.39 -5.94 0.56
N GLU A 71 -37.31 -5.65 1.28
CA GLU A 71 -36.71 -6.56 2.28
C GLU A 71 -37.71 -6.95 3.38
N ARG A 72 -38.70 -6.10 3.68
CA ARG A 72 -39.77 -6.38 4.66
C ARG A 72 -41.00 -7.04 4.07
N ARG A 73 -41.45 -6.61 2.89
CA ARG A 73 -42.68 -7.15 2.27
C ARG A 73 -42.49 -8.55 1.66
N LEU A 74 -41.29 -8.89 1.15
CA LEU A 74 -41.07 -10.22 0.57
C LEU A 74 -41.14 -11.38 1.59
N PRO A 75 -40.58 -11.25 2.81
CA PRO A 75 -40.82 -12.24 3.89
C PRO A 75 -42.28 -12.30 4.36
N GLN A 76 -42.96 -11.15 4.47
CA GLN A 76 -44.37 -11.09 4.90
C GLN A 76 -45.27 -11.89 3.95
N LEU A 77 -45.19 -11.61 2.64
CA LEU A 77 -45.90 -12.35 1.60
C LEU A 77 -45.62 -13.86 1.67
N LEU A 78 -44.39 -14.26 1.98
CA LEU A 78 -44.01 -15.68 2.08
C LEU A 78 -44.58 -16.35 3.34
N GLU A 79 -44.71 -15.62 4.45
CA GLU A 79 -45.39 -16.10 5.66
C GLU A 79 -46.91 -16.20 5.43
N ASP A 80 -47.54 -15.19 4.82
CA ASP A 80 -48.98 -15.16 4.56
C ASP A 80 -49.42 -16.16 3.48
N VAL A 81 -48.63 -16.36 2.41
CA VAL A 81 -48.85 -17.47 1.47
C VAL A 81 -48.68 -18.82 2.16
N SER A 82 -47.68 -18.98 3.03
CA SER A 82 -47.55 -20.22 3.80
C SER A 82 -48.68 -20.37 4.84
N MET A 83 -49.32 -19.30 5.29
CA MET A 83 -50.52 -19.37 6.13
C MET A 83 -51.72 -19.87 5.30
N LEU A 84 -51.94 -19.29 4.12
CA LEU A 84 -52.96 -19.71 3.15
C LEU A 84 -52.84 -21.20 2.78
N GLU A 85 -51.62 -21.70 2.55
CA GLU A 85 -51.34 -23.14 2.31
C GLU A 85 -51.72 -24.05 3.49
N LYS A 86 -51.83 -23.52 4.72
CA LYS A 86 -52.27 -24.26 5.92
C LYS A 86 -53.76 -24.07 6.24
N GLU A 87 -54.43 -23.10 5.62
CA GLU A 87 -55.89 -22.92 5.66
C GLU A 87 -56.63 -23.81 4.64
N ASP A 88 -55.90 -24.57 3.81
CA ASP A 88 -56.46 -25.49 2.82
C ASP A 88 -57.14 -26.71 3.48
N ASP A 89 -58.48 -26.65 3.60
CA ASP A 89 -59.32 -27.74 4.07
C ASP A 89 -59.76 -28.72 2.95
N GLY A 90 -59.33 -28.46 1.71
CA GLY A 90 -59.50 -29.34 0.56
C GLY A 90 -60.69 -29.05 -0.37
N ASP A 91 -61.54 -28.05 -0.06
CA ASP A 91 -62.66 -27.65 -0.95
C ASP A 91 -62.66 -26.16 -1.36
N LEU A 92 -62.22 -25.19 -0.53
CA LEU A 92 -62.02 -23.80 -0.99
C LEU A 92 -61.18 -22.89 -0.06
N TYR A 93 -60.19 -22.17 -0.61
CA TYR A 93 -59.52 -21.07 0.10
C TYR A 93 -60.51 -19.94 0.47
N ALA A 94 -60.31 -19.34 1.64
CA ALA A 94 -61.07 -18.17 2.06
C ALA A 94 -60.80 -16.96 1.15
N VAL A 95 -61.87 -16.38 0.59
CA VAL A 95 -61.80 -15.22 -0.32
C VAL A 95 -61.08 -14.02 0.32
N LEU A 96 -61.20 -13.85 1.65
CA LEU A 96 -60.49 -12.81 2.39
C LEU A 96 -58.97 -13.04 2.40
N SER A 97 -58.50 -14.26 2.68
CA SER A 97 -57.07 -14.61 2.69
C SER A 97 -56.45 -14.45 1.30
N LEU A 98 -57.16 -14.86 0.24
CA LEU A 98 -56.76 -14.59 -1.15
C LEU A 98 -56.67 -13.09 -1.48
N GLN A 99 -57.64 -12.30 -1.03
CA GLN A 99 -57.66 -10.86 -1.30
C GLN A 99 -56.52 -10.11 -0.59
N VAL A 100 -56.06 -10.59 0.56
CA VAL A 100 -54.85 -10.05 1.24
C VAL A 100 -53.61 -10.29 0.38
N VAL A 101 -53.39 -11.53 -0.07
CA VAL A 101 -52.24 -11.90 -0.92
C VAL A 101 -52.23 -11.13 -2.26
N GLU A 102 -53.40 -10.91 -2.89
CA GLU A 102 -53.49 -10.08 -4.11
C GLU A 102 -53.06 -8.62 -3.87
N ASN A 103 -53.46 -8.04 -2.73
CA ASN A 103 -53.07 -6.67 -2.36
C ASN A 103 -51.57 -6.55 -2.04
N GLU A 104 -51.01 -7.51 -1.29
CA GLU A 104 -49.57 -7.61 -1.01
C GLU A 104 -48.74 -7.68 -2.30
N LEU A 105 -49.13 -8.54 -3.25
CA LEU A 105 -48.48 -8.66 -4.56
C LEU A 105 -48.55 -7.35 -5.36
N MET A 106 -49.67 -6.62 -5.30
CA MET A 106 -49.81 -5.31 -5.93
C MET A 106 -48.89 -4.26 -5.30
N GLU A 107 -48.76 -4.21 -3.98
CA GLU A 107 -47.83 -3.30 -3.30
C GLU A 107 -46.35 -3.61 -3.61
N ILE A 108 -45.96 -4.90 -3.55
CA ILE A 108 -44.60 -5.34 -3.88
C ILE A 108 -44.26 -4.98 -5.34
N LYS A 109 -45.21 -5.15 -6.26
CA LYS A 109 -45.03 -4.73 -7.66
C LYS A 109 -44.81 -3.21 -7.78
N GLN A 110 -45.60 -2.39 -7.08
CA GLN A 110 -45.40 -0.93 -7.09
C GLN A 110 -44.04 -0.51 -6.52
N LEU A 111 -43.53 -1.21 -5.50
CA LEU A 111 -42.18 -1.00 -4.98
C LEU A 111 -41.09 -1.39 -5.99
N ILE A 112 -41.24 -2.52 -6.69
CA ILE A 112 -40.31 -2.96 -7.76
C ILE A 112 -40.32 -1.96 -8.93
N ASP A 113 -41.49 -1.53 -9.39
CA ASP A 113 -41.61 -0.58 -10.50
C ASP A 113 -40.97 0.78 -10.15
N ARG A 114 -41.13 1.26 -8.90
CA ARG A 114 -40.44 2.45 -8.38
C ARG A 114 -38.94 2.26 -8.26
N LEU A 115 -38.48 1.12 -7.73
CA LEU A 115 -37.06 0.79 -7.60
C LEU A 115 -36.37 0.75 -8.98
N ASN A 116 -37.00 0.12 -9.97
CA ASN A 116 -36.50 0.08 -11.35
C ASN A 116 -36.42 1.49 -11.96
N GLY A 117 -37.47 2.31 -11.79
CA GLY A 117 -37.48 3.70 -12.26
C GLY A 117 -36.38 4.55 -11.62
N SER A 118 -36.21 4.46 -10.29
CA SER A 118 -35.17 5.17 -9.55
C SER A 118 -33.77 4.70 -9.94
N THR A 119 -33.54 3.38 -10.08
CA THR A 119 -32.26 2.80 -10.50
C THR A 119 -31.87 3.24 -11.92
N LEU A 120 -32.81 3.24 -12.87
CA LEU A 120 -32.58 3.77 -14.23
C LEU A 120 -32.30 5.28 -14.23
N GLY A 121 -32.97 6.03 -13.36
CA GLY A 121 -32.68 7.46 -13.14
C GLY A 121 -31.27 7.69 -12.59
N HIS A 122 -30.87 6.91 -11.57
CA HIS A 122 -29.58 7.02 -10.92
C HIS A 122 -28.43 6.61 -11.87
N GLN A 123 -28.57 5.51 -12.61
CA GLN A 123 -27.58 5.10 -13.63
C GLN A 123 -27.37 6.18 -14.71
N ARG A 124 -28.44 6.82 -15.17
CA ARG A 124 -28.36 7.95 -16.12
C ARG A 124 -27.68 9.16 -15.49
N LEU A 125 -28.04 9.51 -14.26
CA LEU A 125 -27.43 10.61 -13.51
C LEU A 125 -25.93 10.38 -13.32
N THR A 126 -25.49 9.21 -12.83
CA THR A 126 -24.07 8.87 -12.70
C THR A 126 -23.33 8.94 -14.04
N THR A 127 -23.95 8.50 -15.14
CA THR A 127 -23.33 8.53 -16.47
C THR A 127 -23.16 9.97 -16.97
N ASP A 128 -24.17 10.82 -16.78
CA ASP A 128 -24.15 12.23 -17.18
C ASP A 128 -23.20 13.06 -16.29
N THR A 129 -23.23 12.87 -14.97
CA THR A 129 -22.28 13.47 -14.02
C THR A 129 -20.83 13.09 -14.32
N ASN A 130 -20.54 11.81 -14.59
CA ASN A 130 -19.18 11.38 -14.96
C ASN A 130 -18.72 12.04 -16.26
N LYS A 131 -19.61 12.21 -17.24
CA LYS A 131 -19.29 12.91 -18.49
C LYS A 131 -19.02 14.40 -18.24
N GLN A 132 -19.92 15.09 -17.53
CA GLN A 132 -19.77 16.50 -17.16
C GLN A 132 -18.46 16.75 -16.39
N LEU A 133 -18.04 15.82 -15.54
CA LEU A 133 -16.80 15.93 -14.77
C LEU A 133 -15.55 15.82 -15.66
N GLU A 134 -15.53 14.93 -16.66
CA GLU A 134 -14.43 14.86 -17.63
C GLU A 134 -14.44 16.02 -18.65
N ASP A 135 -15.62 16.51 -19.05
CA ASP A 135 -15.76 17.72 -19.88
C ASP A 135 -15.21 18.96 -19.13
N LEU A 136 -15.58 19.15 -17.84
CA LEU A 136 -15.03 20.19 -16.96
C LEU A 136 -13.51 20.08 -16.77
N ARG A 137 -13.01 18.85 -16.62
CA ARG A 137 -11.58 18.56 -16.47
C ARG A 137 -10.80 18.93 -17.73
N ALA A 138 -11.34 18.63 -18.90
CA ALA A 138 -10.73 18.99 -20.18
C ALA A 138 -10.63 20.52 -20.35
N GLU A 139 -11.69 21.26 -20.03
CA GLU A 139 -11.66 22.74 -20.12
C GLU A 139 -10.71 23.36 -19.09
N MET A 140 -10.63 22.84 -17.87
CA MET A 140 -9.63 23.26 -16.88
C MET A 140 -8.19 23.02 -17.34
N MET A 141 -7.89 21.88 -17.98
CA MET A 141 -6.55 21.62 -18.54
C MET A 141 -6.22 22.54 -19.73
N GLU A 142 -7.21 22.97 -20.52
CA GLU A 142 -7.00 24.02 -21.53
C GLU A 142 -6.70 25.37 -20.89
N LEU A 143 -7.41 25.74 -19.81
CA LEU A 143 -7.18 26.98 -19.08
C LEU A 143 -5.80 27.04 -18.42
N GLU A 144 -5.31 25.94 -17.85
CA GLU A 144 -3.95 25.86 -17.31
C GLU A 144 -2.86 26.11 -18.38
N ALA A 145 -3.11 25.80 -19.66
CA ALA A 145 -2.16 26.07 -20.74
C ALA A 145 -1.97 27.58 -21.05
N TYR A 146 -2.83 28.46 -20.54
CA TYR A 146 -2.66 29.92 -20.62
C TYR A 146 -1.75 30.48 -19.50
N ASP A 147 -1.42 29.68 -18.47
CA ASP A 147 -0.50 30.05 -17.39
C ASP A 147 0.97 30.00 -17.81
N THR A 148 1.32 30.85 -18.78
CA THR A 148 2.67 30.95 -19.36
C THR A 148 3.77 31.37 -18.37
N MET A 149 3.40 31.79 -17.15
CA MET A 149 4.33 32.12 -16.07
C MET A 149 4.36 31.06 -14.93
N GLN A 150 3.61 29.96 -15.06
CA GLN A 150 3.42 28.93 -14.02
C GLN A 150 2.92 29.51 -12.67
N VAL A 151 2.16 30.60 -12.69
CA VAL A 151 1.64 31.26 -11.49
C VAL A 151 0.54 30.42 -10.84
N VAL A 152 -0.35 29.78 -11.61
CA VAL A 152 -1.37 28.85 -11.11
C VAL A 152 -0.69 27.61 -10.54
N LEU A 153 0.26 27.00 -11.25
CA LEU A 153 1.03 25.86 -10.74
C LEU A 153 1.77 26.21 -9.45
N ARG A 154 2.51 27.33 -9.42
CA ARG A 154 3.21 27.81 -8.21
C ARG A 154 2.26 28.24 -7.09
N GLN A 155 1.01 28.61 -7.40
CA GLN A 155 -0.05 28.86 -6.41
C GLN A 155 -0.70 27.56 -5.91
N GLN A 156 -0.85 26.53 -6.74
CA GLN A 156 -1.24 25.19 -6.29
C GLN A 156 -0.14 24.63 -5.37
N ASP A 157 1.13 24.74 -5.75
CA ASP A 157 2.28 24.41 -4.90
C ASP A 157 2.31 25.26 -3.63
N ASN A 158 2.05 26.57 -3.68
CA ASN A 158 1.98 27.40 -2.46
C ASN A 158 0.79 27.01 -1.58
N ARG A 159 -0.37 26.68 -2.14
CA ARG A 159 -1.56 26.24 -1.38
C ARG A 159 -1.34 24.86 -0.78
N ARG A 160 -0.64 23.97 -1.49
CA ARG A 160 -0.17 22.67 -1.01
C ARG A 160 0.85 22.87 0.11
N LEU A 161 1.98 23.53 -0.14
CA LEU A 161 3.01 23.82 0.86
C LEU A 161 2.47 24.56 2.08
N ARG A 162 1.46 25.44 1.94
CA ARG A 162 0.75 26.05 3.07
C ARG A 162 -0.15 25.06 3.80
N ARG A 163 -0.88 24.19 3.10
CA ARG A 163 -1.67 23.12 3.72
C ARG A 163 -0.77 22.13 4.47
N ASP A 164 0.30 21.67 3.82
CA ASP A 164 1.33 20.80 4.38
C ASP A 164 2.04 21.48 5.56
N LEU A 165 2.29 22.79 5.51
CA LEU A 165 2.82 23.59 6.62
C LEU A 165 1.84 23.76 7.78
N GLU A 166 0.55 24.03 7.53
CA GLU A 166 -0.45 24.05 8.59
C GLU A 166 -0.72 22.64 9.13
N GLN A 167 -0.59 21.59 8.34
CA GLN A 167 -0.66 20.20 8.79
C GLN A 167 0.57 19.82 9.63
N CYS A 168 1.75 20.38 9.33
CA CYS A 168 2.96 20.30 10.15
C CYS A 168 2.81 21.10 11.47
N LYS A 169 2.28 22.32 11.43
CA LYS A 169 2.02 23.15 12.62
C LYS A 169 0.96 22.56 13.54
N ASN A 170 -0.15 22.05 12.99
CA ASN A 170 -1.20 21.40 13.77
C ASN A 170 -0.80 19.96 14.17
N GLY A 171 0.15 19.34 13.45
CA GLY A 171 0.87 18.15 13.89
C GLY A 171 1.85 18.41 15.05
N LEU A 172 2.30 19.67 15.23
CA LEU A 172 3.05 20.13 16.40
C LEU A 172 2.12 20.45 17.58
N HIS A 173 1.35 19.45 18.01
CA HIS A 173 0.94 19.41 19.41
C HIS A 173 2.20 19.38 20.29
N PRO A 174 2.31 20.21 21.34
CA PRO A 174 3.30 20.00 22.38
C PRO A 174 2.93 18.72 23.13
N THR A 175 3.52 17.59 22.75
CA THR A 175 3.36 16.33 23.47
C THR A 175 3.99 16.46 24.85
N THR A 176 3.14 16.74 25.85
CA THR A 176 3.49 16.63 27.27
C THR A 176 4.20 15.31 27.50
N GLN A 177 5.43 15.35 28.04
CA GLN A 177 6.28 14.17 28.15
C GLN A 177 5.53 13.01 28.82
N PRO A 178 5.35 11.86 28.14
CA PRO A 178 4.99 10.63 28.82
C PRO A 178 6.10 10.29 29.81
N THR A 179 5.76 10.04 31.07
CA THR A 179 6.72 9.60 32.08
C THR A 179 7.42 8.33 31.62
N ARG A 180 8.75 8.38 31.48
CA ARG A 180 9.58 7.27 31.00
C ARG A 180 9.21 5.92 31.65
N PRO A 181 8.78 4.92 30.87
CA PRO A 181 8.94 3.52 31.24
C PRO A 181 10.44 3.17 31.28
N PRO A 182 10.85 2.09 32.00
CA PRO A 182 12.23 1.63 31.97
C PRO A 182 12.65 1.20 30.56
N HIS A 183 13.88 1.56 30.16
CA HIS A 183 14.40 1.28 28.83
C HIS A 183 14.46 -0.22 28.54
N GLY A 184 13.84 -0.67 27.44
CA GLY A 184 14.38 -1.77 26.66
C GLY A 184 15.70 -1.29 26.03
N ASN A 185 16.78 -2.07 26.17
CA ASN A 185 18.11 -1.67 25.70
C ASN A 185 18.24 -1.78 24.17
N CYS A 186 17.53 -0.92 23.43
CA CYS A 186 17.85 -0.65 22.04
C CYS A 186 19.17 0.15 22.00
N PRO A 187 20.24 -0.32 21.33
CA PRO A 187 21.49 0.43 21.20
C PRO A 187 21.37 1.64 20.25
N HIS A 188 20.17 1.90 19.71
CA HIS A 188 19.90 2.87 18.65
C HIS A 188 18.76 3.85 18.97
N GLY A 189 17.98 3.65 20.03
CA GLY A 189 16.83 4.50 20.40
C GLY A 189 15.46 4.01 19.88
N GLU A 190 14.43 4.85 19.95
CA GLU A 190 13.10 4.52 19.41
C GLU A 190 13.09 4.74 17.88
N PHE A 191 12.51 3.83 17.10
CA PHE A 191 12.39 4.00 15.65
C PHE A 191 11.41 5.15 15.32
N MET A 192 11.90 6.17 14.61
CA MET A 192 11.17 7.41 14.36
C MET A 192 10.67 7.54 12.93
N ASN A 193 11.48 7.19 11.92
CA ASN A 193 11.15 7.40 10.50
C ASN A 193 12.06 6.57 9.57
N ILE A 194 11.76 6.55 8.28
CA ILE A 194 12.53 5.84 7.25
C ILE A 194 12.95 6.78 6.11
N THR A 195 14.09 6.52 5.46
CA THR A 195 14.65 7.37 4.41
C THR A 195 15.29 6.55 3.28
N GLY A 196 15.20 7.03 2.04
CA GLY A 196 15.82 6.38 0.89
C GLY A 196 14.90 6.34 -0.35
N PRO A 197 15.05 5.33 -1.22
CA PRO A 197 15.94 4.16 -1.08
C PRO A 197 17.44 4.51 -1.13
N LYS A 198 18.29 3.58 -0.68
CA LYS A 198 19.76 3.64 -0.74
C LYS A 198 20.33 2.62 -1.72
N VAL A 199 19.71 1.44 -1.84
CA VAL A 199 19.99 0.44 -2.87
C VAL A 199 18.73 0.22 -3.67
N TYR A 200 18.88 0.12 -4.99
CA TYR A 200 17.86 -0.37 -5.92
C TYR A 200 18.57 -1.10 -7.06
N THR A 201 18.46 -2.43 -7.12
CA THR A 201 19.10 -3.26 -8.15
C THR A 201 18.37 -4.58 -8.31
N ALA A 202 18.38 -5.19 -9.51
CA ALA A 202 17.97 -6.59 -9.67
C ALA A 202 19.16 -7.58 -9.50
N GLY A 203 20.38 -7.05 -9.45
CA GLY A 203 21.61 -7.83 -9.44
C GLY A 203 21.72 -8.74 -10.65
N GLU A 204 22.12 -9.98 -10.40
CA GLU A 204 22.44 -11.01 -11.40
C GLU A 204 21.28 -11.45 -12.31
N TYR A 205 20.02 -11.28 -11.89
CA TYR A 205 18.85 -11.89 -12.52
C TYR A 205 17.69 -10.89 -12.74
N PRO A 206 17.85 -9.88 -13.63
CA PRO A 206 16.81 -8.89 -13.91
C PRO A 206 15.48 -9.52 -14.36
N GLY A 207 14.38 -9.00 -13.80
CA GLY A 207 13.00 -9.45 -14.08
C GLY A 207 12.68 -10.91 -13.68
N SER A 208 13.63 -11.64 -13.07
CA SER A 208 13.55 -13.08 -12.85
C SER A 208 13.44 -13.41 -11.36
N TYR A 209 12.53 -14.33 -11.00
CA TYR A 209 12.20 -14.68 -9.62
C TYR A 209 11.62 -13.49 -8.83
N LYS A 210 10.35 -13.17 -9.12
CA LYS A 210 9.59 -12.08 -8.48
C LYS A 210 9.62 -12.16 -6.95
N TYR A 211 9.57 -13.37 -6.40
CA TYR A 211 9.54 -13.66 -4.96
C TYR A 211 10.90 -14.14 -4.46
N GLY A 212 11.28 -13.68 -3.27
CA GLY A 212 12.55 -13.98 -2.61
C GLY A 212 12.78 -13.06 -1.41
N ALA A 213 13.97 -13.13 -0.84
CA ALA A 213 14.45 -12.23 0.21
C ALA A 213 15.96 -12.04 0.09
N TRP A 214 16.49 -10.99 0.72
CA TRP A 214 17.91 -10.71 0.79
C TRP A 214 18.26 -10.00 2.09
N GLY A 215 19.54 -10.00 2.46
CA GLY A 215 20.06 -9.16 3.52
C GLY A 215 21.45 -9.55 4.00
N ARG A 216 21.70 -9.40 5.30
CA ARG A 216 22.98 -9.73 5.98
C ARG A 216 22.73 -10.64 7.19
N ASP A 217 23.78 -11.28 7.70
CA ASP A 217 23.72 -12.02 8.97
C ASP A 217 23.99 -11.05 10.13
N PRO A 218 23.11 -10.90 11.13
CA PRO A 218 23.36 -10.07 12.33
C PRO A 218 24.51 -10.54 13.21
N LYS A 219 24.93 -11.81 13.08
CA LYS A 219 25.90 -12.48 13.94
C LYS A 219 26.86 -13.35 13.12
N PRO A 220 27.55 -12.77 12.11
CA PRO A 220 28.27 -13.53 11.10
C PRO A 220 29.46 -14.31 11.68
N GLU A 221 29.87 -15.36 10.98
CA GLU A 221 31.20 -15.98 11.21
C GLU A 221 32.30 -14.96 10.86
N ALA A 222 33.41 -14.97 11.61
CA ALA A 222 34.50 -14.00 11.44
C ALA A 222 35.05 -13.98 10.00
N GLY A 223 35.24 -12.78 9.44
CA GLY A 223 35.60 -12.54 8.05
C GLY A 223 34.42 -12.51 7.07
N LYS A 224 33.17 -12.61 7.55
CA LYS A 224 31.94 -12.50 6.74
C LYS A 224 31.08 -11.29 7.09
N GLU A 225 31.62 -10.33 7.83
CA GLU A 225 30.89 -9.16 8.34
C GLU A 225 30.28 -8.30 7.22
N ASN A 226 30.97 -8.21 6.08
CA ASN A 226 30.54 -7.45 4.90
C ASN A 226 29.71 -8.27 3.91
N TRP A 227 29.40 -9.54 4.20
CA TRP A 227 28.71 -10.42 3.26
C TRP A 227 27.19 -10.15 3.24
N TYR A 228 26.62 -10.38 2.07
CA TYR A 228 25.17 -10.36 1.82
C TYR A 228 24.71 -11.75 1.36
N TRP A 229 23.46 -12.07 1.69
CA TRP A 229 22.78 -13.29 1.25
C TRP A 229 21.55 -12.94 0.39
N ARG A 230 21.21 -13.81 -0.56
CA ARG A 230 19.98 -13.75 -1.37
C ARG A 230 19.35 -15.13 -1.46
N VAL A 231 18.04 -15.20 -1.28
CA VAL A 231 17.20 -16.37 -1.58
C VAL A 231 16.19 -15.97 -2.65
N MET A 232 16.06 -16.80 -3.69
CA MET A 232 15.12 -16.62 -4.80
C MET A 232 14.21 -17.84 -4.88
N LEU A 233 12.91 -17.66 -5.07
CA LEU A 233 11.96 -18.77 -5.18
C LEU A 233 11.95 -19.35 -6.58
N THR A 234 12.98 -20.14 -6.88
CA THR A 234 13.30 -20.66 -8.23
C THR A 234 12.25 -21.59 -8.81
N SER A 235 11.40 -22.22 -8.00
CA SER A 235 10.29 -23.06 -8.45
C SER A 235 8.96 -22.38 -8.15
N GLY A 236 8.25 -21.99 -9.23
CA GLY A 236 6.87 -21.50 -9.21
C GLY A 236 6.59 -20.20 -8.45
N ASN A 237 7.61 -19.40 -8.11
CA ASN A 237 7.55 -18.32 -7.11
C ASN A 237 7.11 -18.82 -5.70
N LYS A 238 7.39 -20.08 -5.37
CA LYS A 238 6.95 -20.74 -4.11
C LYS A 238 8.07 -21.38 -3.32
N PHE A 239 9.08 -21.93 -4.00
CA PHE A 239 10.04 -22.84 -3.39
C PHE A 239 11.49 -22.54 -3.76
N SER A 240 12.40 -22.72 -2.80
CA SER A 240 13.85 -22.66 -3.02
C SER A 240 14.60 -23.77 -2.29
N ASN A 241 15.81 -24.09 -2.76
CA ASN A 241 16.65 -25.17 -2.25
C ASN A 241 18.11 -24.75 -2.00
N TYR A 242 18.40 -23.45 -1.99
CA TYR A 242 19.72 -22.89 -1.72
C TYR A 242 19.64 -21.44 -1.21
N VAL A 243 20.73 -20.98 -0.60
CA VAL A 243 21.01 -19.55 -0.35
C VAL A 243 22.26 -19.15 -1.15
N ARG A 244 22.25 -17.98 -1.79
CA ARG A 244 23.35 -17.45 -2.61
C ARG A 244 24.09 -16.37 -1.82
N LEU A 245 25.43 -16.45 -1.78
CA LEU A 245 26.27 -15.58 -0.95
C LEU A 245 27.13 -14.63 -1.80
N TYR A 246 27.28 -13.40 -1.31
CA TYR A 246 28.02 -12.33 -1.96
C TYR A 246 28.95 -11.68 -0.92
N SER A 247 30.22 -11.50 -1.24
CA SER A 247 31.25 -11.04 -0.28
C SER A 247 31.17 -9.55 0.09
N SER A 248 30.39 -8.77 -0.66
CA SER A 248 30.19 -7.32 -0.50
C SER A 248 28.88 -6.84 -1.15
N LEU A 249 28.42 -5.64 -0.79
CA LEU A 249 27.28 -5.00 -1.46
C LEU A 249 27.56 -4.78 -2.97
N SER A 250 28.77 -4.38 -3.34
CA SER A 250 29.17 -4.21 -4.74
C SER A 250 29.09 -5.52 -5.51
N SER A 251 29.51 -6.65 -4.92
CA SER A 251 29.38 -7.96 -5.56
C SER A 251 27.92 -8.41 -5.71
N LEU A 252 27.04 -8.04 -4.78
CA LEU A 252 25.59 -8.28 -4.89
C LEU A 252 24.98 -7.45 -6.04
N ILE A 253 25.33 -6.16 -6.14
CA ILE A 253 24.84 -5.24 -7.18
C ILE A 253 25.27 -5.69 -8.58
N VAL A 254 26.52 -6.14 -8.75
CA VAL A 254 27.07 -6.59 -10.04
C VAL A 254 26.73 -8.08 -10.34
N GLY A 255 26.25 -8.83 -9.35
CA GLY A 255 25.89 -10.25 -9.49
C GLY A 255 27.06 -11.24 -9.38
N VAL A 256 28.22 -10.81 -8.88
CA VAL A 256 29.41 -11.67 -8.71
C VAL A 256 29.29 -12.47 -7.41
N SER A 257 28.65 -13.62 -7.44
CA SER A 257 28.50 -14.49 -6.27
C SER A 257 29.72 -15.40 -6.07
N THR A 258 30.61 -15.01 -5.15
CA THR A 258 31.63 -15.88 -4.55
C THR A 258 31.39 -15.93 -3.03
N PRO A 259 31.27 -17.14 -2.42
CA PRO A 259 31.54 -18.48 -2.96
C PRO A 259 30.41 -19.11 -3.81
N GLY A 260 29.28 -18.44 -4.05
CA GLY A 260 28.21 -18.97 -4.90
C GLY A 260 26.98 -19.48 -4.13
N ASN A 261 26.37 -20.55 -4.63
CA ASN A 261 25.20 -21.19 -4.01
C ASN A 261 25.60 -22.17 -2.91
N VAL A 262 25.01 -21.99 -1.73
CA VAL A 262 25.04 -22.96 -0.64
C VAL A 262 23.73 -23.77 -0.69
N MET A 263 23.81 -24.97 -1.26
CA MET A 263 22.68 -25.87 -1.46
C MET A 263 22.18 -26.49 -0.15
N ILE A 264 20.86 -26.53 0.03
CA ILE A 264 20.14 -27.27 1.08
C ILE A 264 19.81 -28.68 0.59
N HIS A 265 19.39 -28.81 -0.66
CA HIS A 265 19.19 -30.08 -1.36
C HIS A 265 19.51 -29.93 -2.85
N SER A 266 19.88 -31.03 -3.50
CA SER A 266 20.09 -31.11 -4.96
C SER A 266 18.81 -31.00 -5.81
N SER A 267 17.64 -30.77 -5.21
CA SER A 267 16.33 -30.84 -5.88
C SER A 267 15.35 -29.84 -5.24
N ASN A 268 14.32 -29.43 -5.99
CA ASN A 268 13.34 -28.45 -5.53
C ASN A 268 11.95 -28.75 -6.15
N PRO A 269 10.89 -29.02 -5.37
CA PRO A 269 10.84 -29.10 -3.91
C PRO A 269 11.31 -30.45 -3.33
N THR A 270 11.60 -30.47 -2.03
CA THR A 270 11.86 -31.66 -1.19
C THR A 270 11.37 -31.43 0.25
N THR A 271 11.48 -32.40 1.14
CA THR A 271 11.10 -32.28 2.57
C THR A 271 11.86 -31.19 3.35
N ASN A 272 13.00 -30.72 2.84
CA ASN A 272 13.85 -29.69 3.46
C ASN A 272 13.83 -28.35 2.71
N THR A 273 13.01 -28.23 1.66
CA THR A 273 12.91 -27.02 0.81
C THR A 273 12.38 -25.80 1.59
N ILE A 274 12.85 -24.62 1.20
CA ILE A 274 12.31 -23.31 1.61
C ILE A 274 10.94 -23.12 0.97
N GLN A 275 9.93 -22.76 1.75
CA GLN A 275 8.58 -22.48 1.27
C GLN A 275 8.15 -21.05 1.60
N GLY A 276 7.89 -20.24 0.56
CA GLY A 276 7.61 -18.81 0.71
C GLY A 276 8.88 -17.95 0.81
N PRO A 277 8.75 -16.61 0.70
CA PRO A 277 9.88 -15.71 0.53
C PRO A 277 10.59 -15.36 1.85
N ASN A 278 9.85 -15.35 2.97
CA ASN A 278 10.32 -14.84 4.26
C ASN A 278 11.30 -15.81 4.92
N VAL A 279 12.57 -15.44 4.86
CA VAL A 279 13.70 -16.18 5.43
C VAL A 279 14.73 -15.19 5.98
N VAL A 280 15.51 -15.61 6.96
CA VAL A 280 16.62 -14.82 7.53
C VAL A 280 17.86 -15.67 7.73
N LEU A 281 19.03 -15.05 7.65
CA LEU A 281 20.30 -15.65 8.03
C LEU A 281 20.72 -15.11 9.40
N TYR A 282 21.00 -16.00 10.36
CA TYR A 282 21.50 -15.63 11.68
C TYR A 282 22.50 -16.66 12.19
N LYS A 283 23.68 -16.20 12.62
CA LYS A 283 24.74 -17.04 13.21
C LYS A 283 25.13 -18.22 12.31
N GLY A 284 25.32 -17.96 11.02
CA GLY A 284 25.70 -18.96 10.03
C GLY A 284 24.61 -20.00 9.71
N ALA A 285 23.36 -19.76 10.09
CA ALA A 285 22.22 -20.64 9.80
C ALA A 285 21.05 -19.88 9.18
N LEU A 286 20.45 -20.45 8.13
CA LEU A 286 19.26 -19.92 7.48
C LEU A 286 18.02 -20.46 8.20
N TYR A 287 17.12 -19.55 8.59
CA TYR A 287 15.83 -19.84 9.21
C TYR A 287 14.73 -19.55 8.18
N TYR A 288 13.83 -20.52 7.97
CA TYR A 288 12.81 -20.48 6.93
C TYR A 288 11.60 -21.36 7.26
N ASN A 289 10.46 -21.09 6.64
CA ASN A 289 9.27 -21.94 6.72
C ASN A 289 9.53 -23.32 6.06
N CYS A 290 9.38 -24.40 6.83
CA CYS A 290 9.59 -25.78 6.37
C CYS A 290 8.55 -26.19 5.30
N TYR A 291 9.01 -26.79 4.19
CA TYR A 291 8.12 -27.37 3.18
C TYR A 291 7.00 -28.25 3.77
N ASN A 292 5.76 -27.80 3.57
CA ASN A 292 4.50 -28.46 3.91
C ASN A 292 4.33 -28.79 5.40
N LYS A 293 4.80 -27.91 6.31
CA LYS A 293 4.68 -28.07 7.77
C LYS A 293 4.35 -26.76 8.49
N ASP A 294 3.79 -26.88 9.69
CA ASP A 294 3.66 -25.83 10.71
C ASP A 294 4.95 -25.68 11.54
N ALA A 295 6.08 -25.47 10.87
CA ALA A 295 7.40 -25.50 11.51
C ALA A 295 8.44 -24.59 10.83
N VAL A 296 9.37 -24.07 11.63
CA VAL A 296 10.56 -23.34 11.14
C VAL A 296 11.71 -24.33 10.96
N CYS A 297 12.29 -24.36 9.77
CA CYS A 297 13.48 -25.10 9.44
C CYS A 297 14.71 -24.19 9.63
N ARG A 298 15.72 -24.72 10.30
CA ARG A 298 17.04 -24.09 10.50
C ARG A 298 18.11 -24.93 9.82
N PHE A 299 18.68 -24.41 8.75
CA PHE A 299 19.77 -25.03 8.00
C PHE A 299 21.10 -24.36 8.32
N ASN A 300 22.07 -25.12 8.84
CA ASN A 300 23.41 -24.62 9.11
C ASN A 300 24.24 -24.60 7.80
N LEU A 301 24.72 -23.42 7.39
CA LEU A 301 25.43 -23.24 6.12
C LEU A 301 26.79 -23.95 6.10
N THR A 302 27.39 -24.20 7.25
CA THR A 302 28.73 -24.78 7.41
C THR A 302 28.65 -26.31 7.53
N SER A 303 27.81 -26.85 8.43
CA SER A 303 27.63 -28.31 8.58
C SER A 303 26.64 -28.96 7.60
N LYS A 304 25.91 -28.16 6.81
CA LYS A 304 24.83 -28.58 5.89
C LYS A 304 23.67 -29.35 6.55
N THR A 305 23.56 -29.30 7.87
CA THR A 305 22.50 -30.00 8.61
C THR A 305 21.24 -29.14 8.72
N VAL A 306 20.07 -29.76 8.52
CA VAL A 306 18.75 -29.17 8.77
C VAL A 306 18.26 -29.62 10.15
N THR A 307 17.73 -28.69 10.92
CA THR A 307 17.03 -28.91 12.20
C THR A 307 15.67 -28.22 12.13
N THR A 308 14.71 -28.64 12.97
CA THR A 308 13.32 -28.15 12.88
C THR A 308 12.83 -27.69 14.25
N LEU A 309 12.22 -26.51 14.27
CA LEU A 309 11.44 -25.96 15.38
C LEU A 309 9.96 -26.10 15.05
N GLN A 310 9.25 -26.95 15.80
CA GLN A 310 7.80 -27.10 15.69
C GLN A 310 7.10 -25.88 16.31
N LEU A 311 6.10 -25.33 15.62
CA LEU A 311 5.29 -24.21 16.12
C LEU A 311 4.05 -24.73 16.88
N PRO A 312 3.31 -23.86 17.59
CA PRO A 312 2.12 -24.27 18.33
C PRO A 312 1.06 -24.89 17.43
N LYS A 313 0.30 -25.84 17.99
CA LYS A 313 -0.80 -26.51 17.28
C LYS A 313 -1.80 -25.49 16.73
N ASP A 314 -2.38 -25.80 15.57
CA ASP A 314 -3.30 -24.94 14.81
C ASP A 314 -2.66 -23.67 14.23
N THR A 315 -1.32 -23.57 14.21
CA THR A 315 -0.59 -22.64 13.34
C THR A 315 -1.01 -22.82 11.87
N ARG A 316 -1.19 -21.71 11.16
CA ARG A 316 -1.57 -21.71 9.74
C ARG A 316 -0.33 -21.84 8.86
N PHE A 317 -0.43 -22.64 7.81
CA PHE A 317 0.62 -22.88 6.81
C PHE A 317 0.00 -23.35 5.48
N ASN A 318 0.76 -23.27 4.38
CA ASN A 318 0.31 -23.54 3.00
C ASN A 318 -0.79 -22.57 2.50
N SER A 319 -0.52 -21.26 2.52
CA SER A 319 -1.42 -20.21 2.03
C SER A 319 -2.77 -20.15 2.74
N LYS A 320 -2.77 -20.27 4.07
CA LYS A 320 -3.92 -20.16 4.98
C LYS A 320 -3.84 -18.94 5.91
N GLY A 321 -2.67 -18.29 6.00
CA GLY A 321 -2.39 -17.10 6.82
C GLY A 321 -1.50 -16.07 6.10
N ASN A 322 -1.63 -15.96 4.77
CA ASN A 322 -0.84 -15.03 3.96
C ASN A 322 -0.99 -13.56 4.41
N PHE A 323 0.03 -12.75 4.13
CA PHE A 323 -0.13 -11.30 4.01
C PHE A 323 -0.94 -10.95 2.74
N CYS A 324 -1.69 -9.85 2.79
CA CYS A 324 -2.52 -9.38 1.68
C CYS A 324 -2.67 -7.85 1.68
N HIS A 325 -3.09 -7.33 0.52
CA HIS A 325 -3.87 -6.10 0.41
C HIS A 325 -5.21 -6.41 -0.30
N LEU A 326 -5.97 -5.38 -0.67
CA LEU A 326 -7.31 -5.53 -1.25
C LEU A 326 -7.33 -6.35 -2.55
N ASP A 327 -6.26 -6.29 -3.35
CA ASP A 327 -6.22 -6.86 -4.71
C ASP A 327 -5.38 -8.15 -4.84
N GLU A 328 -4.39 -8.37 -3.96
CA GLU A 328 -3.48 -9.53 -4.01
C GLU A 328 -3.16 -10.05 -2.59
N CYS A 329 -3.09 -11.38 -2.44
CA CYS A 329 -2.52 -12.06 -1.27
C CYS A 329 -1.24 -12.77 -1.68
N TYR A 330 -0.13 -12.51 -0.97
CA TYR A 330 1.19 -13.05 -1.30
C TYR A 330 1.32 -14.50 -0.79
N PRO A 331 1.37 -15.54 -1.66
CA PRO A 331 1.21 -16.92 -1.25
C PRO A 331 2.43 -17.47 -0.49
N TYR A 332 2.17 -18.35 0.47
CA TYR A 332 3.14 -18.98 1.38
C TYR A 332 3.88 -18.01 2.30
N THR A 333 3.33 -16.81 2.50
CA THR A 333 3.77 -15.85 3.54
C THR A 333 3.08 -16.13 4.89
N ASP A 334 2.53 -17.33 5.10
CA ASP A 334 1.88 -17.75 6.36
C ASP A 334 2.75 -17.47 7.60
N LEU A 335 4.04 -17.68 7.39
CA LEU A 335 5.14 -17.46 8.31
C LEU A 335 5.98 -16.29 7.80
N ASP A 336 6.34 -15.41 8.71
CA ASP A 336 7.33 -14.37 8.52
C ASP A 336 8.46 -14.58 9.53
N LEU A 337 9.69 -14.44 9.07
CA LEU A 337 10.90 -14.71 9.84
C LEU A 337 11.68 -13.39 9.86
N ALA A 338 12.02 -12.91 11.05
CA ALA A 338 12.65 -11.60 11.22
C ALA A 338 13.88 -11.70 12.13
N THR A 339 14.77 -10.71 12.00
CA THR A 339 15.94 -10.54 12.88
C THR A 339 16.00 -9.13 13.43
N ASP A 340 16.44 -9.02 14.68
CA ASP A 340 16.80 -7.76 15.33
C ASP A 340 18.08 -7.92 16.16
N GLU A 341 18.43 -6.90 16.93
CA GLU A 341 19.56 -6.85 17.86
C GLU A 341 19.52 -7.99 18.90
N SER A 342 18.34 -8.53 19.20
CA SER A 342 18.11 -9.54 20.23
C SER A 342 18.06 -10.97 19.71
N GLY A 343 18.01 -11.21 18.39
CA GLY A 343 18.06 -12.54 17.79
C GLY A 343 17.11 -12.77 16.62
N VAL A 344 16.59 -14.00 16.54
CA VAL A 344 15.62 -14.45 15.51
C VAL A 344 14.22 -14.48 16.11
N TRP A 345 13.24 -14.09 15.30
CA TRP A 345 11.83 -14.07 15.62
C TRP A 345 11.02 -14.79 14.52
N VAL A 346 9.89 -15.36 14.92
CA VAL A 346 8.91 -15.93 13.99
C VAL A 346 7.55 -15.29 14.24
N ILE A 347 6.94 -14.74 13.20
CA ILE A 347 5.63 -14.12 13.19
C ILE A 347 4.70 -14.97 12.32
N TYR A 348 3.53 -15.32 12.85
CA TYR A 348 2.63 -16.30 12.26
C TYR A 348 1.19 -16.05 12.69
N THR A 349 0.29 -16.97 12.35
CA THR A 349 -1.11 -16.97 12.80
C THR A 349 -1.51 -18.36 13.26
N THR A 350 -2.45 -18.45 14.20
CA THR A 350 -3.14 -19.71 14.51
C THR A 350 -4.63 -19.64 14.15
N LYS A 351 -5.38 -20.71 14.40
CA LYS A 351 -6.85 -20.64 14.44
C LYS A 351 -7.39 -20.09 15.76
N GLN A 352 -6.66 -20.30 16.86
CA GLN A 352 -7.10 -19.98 18.23
C GLN A 352 -7.02 -18.47 18.48
N ASP A 353 -6.02 -17.81 17.89
CA ASP A 353 -5.80 -16.36 17.92
C ASP A 353 -6.54 -15.66 16.75
N PHE A 354 -7.62 -16.27 16.25
CA PHE A 354 -8.53 -15.80 15.18
C PHE A 354 -7.91 -15.44 13.81
N GLY A 355 -6.58 -15.55 13.65
CA GLY A 355 -5.85 -15.06 12.46
C GLY A 355 -5.14 -13.71 12.69
N ASN A 356 -5.06 -13.25 13.93
CA ASN A 356 -4.19 -12.15 14.33
C ASN A 356 -2.72 -12.56 14.35
N LEU A 357 -1.82 -11.59 14.24
CA LEU A 357 -0.38 -11.81 14.35
C LEU A 357 -0.05 -12.37 15.74
N VAL A 358 0.64 -13.50 15.73
CA VAL A 358 1.29 -14.12 16.90
C VAL A 358 2.78 -14.07 16.61
N LEU A 359 3.57 -13.61 17.57
CA LEU A 359 5.04 -13.58 17.44
C LEU A 359 5.68 -14.37 18.57
N SER A 360 6.74 -15.09 18.24
CA SER A 360 7.57 -15.82 19.21
C SER A 360 9.03 -15.52 18.99
N LYS A 361 9.77 -15.45 20.10
CA LYS A 361 11.23 -15.43 20.06
C LYS A 361 11.74 -16.85 19.74
N VAL A 362 12.78 -16.95 18.92
CA VAL A 362 13.44 -18.23 18.62
C VAL A 362 14.72 -18.31 19.44
N GLU A 363 14.75 -19.22 20.40
CA GLU A 363 15.90 -19.39 21.28
C GLU A 363 17.04 -20.16 20.59
N GLU A 364 18.28 -19.76 20.87
CA GLU A 364 19.45 -20.41 20.30
C GLU A 364 19.62 -21.84 20.81
N GLY A 365 19.57 -22.81 19.90
CA GLY A 365 19.77 -24.22 20.20
C GLY A 365 20.06 -25.07 18.96
N VAL A 366 20.36 -26.35 19.18
CA VAL A 366 20.48 -27.37 18.13
C VAL A 366 19.76 -28.65 18.60
N PRO A 367 18.46 -28.83 18.28
CA PRO A 367 17.58 -27.92 17.53
C PRO A 367 17.26 -26.62 18.29
N PRO A 368 16.89 -25.53 17.59
CA PRO A 368 16.36 -24.32 18.23
C PRO A 368 14.99 -24.58 18.87
N THR A 369 14.63 -23.80 19.88
CA THR A 369 13.37 -23.95 20.64
C THR A 369 12.51 -22.69 20.56
N LEU A 370 11.20 -22.83 20.77
CA LEU A 370 10.29 -21.69 20.87
C LEU A 370 10.46 -21.04 22.25
N GLY A 371 10.77 -19.75 22.27
CA GLY A 371 10.85 -18.95 23.49
C GLY A 371 9.51 -18.39 23.91
N GLN A 372 9.54 -17.21 24.52
CA GLN A 372 8.34 -16.45 24.84
C GLN A 372 7.51 -16.16 23.57
N THR A 373 6.19 -16.11 23.74
CA THR A 373 5.20 -15.89 22.68
C THR A 373 4.22 -14.80 23.09
N TRP A 374 3.97 -13.88 22.18
CA TRP A 374 3.06 -12.75 22.35
C TRP A 374 1.94 -12.81 21.31
N ARG A 375 0.79 -12.22 21.63
CA ARG A 375 -0.41 -12.17 20.79
C ARG A 375 -0.78 -10.71 20.58
N THR A 376 -1.17 -10.37 19.36
CA THR A 376 -1.58 -9.01 18.98
C THR A 376 -3.09 -8.92 18.71
N SER A 377 -3.60 -7.70 18.60
CA SER A 377 -4.94 -7.43 18.07
C SER A 377 -5.03 -7.26 16.54
N VAL A 378 -3.91 -7.37 15.79
CA VAL A 378 -3.86 -7.11 14.34
C VAL A 378 -4.11 -8.35 13.49
N TYR A 379 -5.14 -8.32 12.63
CA TYR A 379 -5.45 -9.38 11.68
C TYR A 379 -4.43 -9.46 10.52
N LYS A 380 -3.79 -10.62 10.31
CA LYS A 380 -2.63 -10.74 9.39
C LYS A 380 -2.93 -10.48 7.92
N GLN A 381 -4.17 -10.67 7.45
CA GLN A 381 -4.54 -10.36 6.06
C GLN A 381 -4.86 -8.87 5.83
N GLY A 382 -4.86 -8.04 6.89
CA GLY A 382 -4.84 -6.57 6.78
C GLY A 382 -3.42 -5.98 6.74
N VAL A 383 -2.41 -6.85 6.65
CA VAL A 383 -0.98 -6.52 6.71
C VAL A 383 -0.28 -7.08 5.46
N THR A 384 0.67 -6.33 4.91
CA THR A 384 1.44 -6.71 3.71
C THR A 384 2.79 -7.34 4.03
N ASN A 385 3.50 -6.86 5.06
CA ASN A 385 4.74 -7.42 5.61
C ASN A 385 4.85 -7.09 7.11
N THR A 386 5.75 -7.77 7.82
CA THR A 386 6.21 -7.36 9.16
C THR A 386 7.73 -7.28 9.25
N PHE A 387 8.26 -6.59 10.25
CA PHE A 387 9.67 -6.65 10.64
C PHE A 387 9.84 -6.41 12.15
N MET A 388 10.97 -6.85 12.70
CA MET A 388 11.35 -6.59 14.10
C MET A 388 12.49 -5.56 14.14
N ALA A 389 12.48 -4.65 15.11
CA ALA A 389 13.65 -3.85 15.48
C ALA A 389 13.63 -3.59 16.99
N CYS A 390 14.75 -3.81 17.69
CA CYS A 390 14.89 -3.60 19.12
C CYS A 390 13.78 -4.20 20.01
N GLY A 391 13.30 -5.41 19.70
CA GLY A 391 12.21 -6.07 20.42
C GLY A 391 10.82 -5.50 20.14
N VAL A 392 10.67 -4.58 19.20
CA VAL A 392 9.38 -4.05 18.73
C VAL A 392 9.07 -4.64 17.36
N LEU A 393 7.89 -5.24 17.23
CA LEU A 393 7.31 -5.67 15.96
C LEU A 393 6.69 -4.46 15.27
N TYR A 394 6.92 -4.31 13.97
CA TYR A 394 6.27 -3.33 13.10
C TYR A 394 5.54 -4.04 11.96
N ALA A 395 4.40 -3.49 11.53
CA ALA A 395 3.59 -4.04 10.44
C ALA A 395 3.24 -2.97 9.39
N THR A 396 3.26 -3.37 8.12
CA THR A 396 2.96 -2.48 6.99
C THR A 396 1.58 -2.74 6.38
N ARG A 397 1.00 -1.70 5.77
CA ARG A 397 -0.18 -1.79 4.91
C ARG A 397 0.01 -1.05 3.60
N TYR A 398 -0.64 -1.56 2.55
CA TYR A 398 -0.66 -0.94 1.23
C TYR A 398 -1.46 0.37 1.26
N VAL A 399 -0.89 1.45 0.70
CA VAL A 399 -1.60 2.73 0.49
C VAL A 399 -1.83 2.98 -1.00
N SER A 400 -0.80 2.78 -1.81
CA SER A 400 -0.88 2.87 -3.27
C SER A 400 0.19 1.99 -3.92
N LYS A 401 0.28 2.03 -5.26
CA LYS A 401 1.38 1.39 -6.01
C LYS A 401 2.74 1.96 -5.62
N ASP A 402 2.79 3.22 -5.22
CA ASP A 402 4.02 3.97 -4.98
C ASP A 402 4.29 4.19 -3.48
N VAL A 403 3.33 3.86 -2.59
CA VAL A 403 3.41 4.12 -1.15
C VAL A 403 2.95 2.91 -0.33
N GLU A 404 3.77 2.55 0.66
CA GLU A 404 3.43 1.64 1.76
C GLU A 404 3.43 2.43 3.08
N GLU A 405 2.64 2.04 4.07
CA GLU A 405 2.65 2.67 5.41
C GLU A 405 3.02 1.65 6.48
N ILE A 406 4.07 1.95 7.26
CA ILE A 406 4.30 1.33 8.57
C ILE A 406 3.30 1.98 9.53
N PHE A 407 2.17 1.32 9.74
CA PHE A 407 1.04 1.88 10.50
C PHE A 407 1.05 1.43 11.96
N TYR A 408 1.54 0.22 12.22
CA TYR A 408 1.38 -0.47 13.51
C TYR A 408 2.70 -0.89 14.16
N SER A 409 2.72 -0.91 15.50
CA SER A 409 3.75 -1.57 16.31
C SER A 409 3.22 -2.31 17.54
N PHE A 410 3.91 -3.39 17.92
CA PHE A 410 3.78 -4.12 19.19
C PHE A 410 5.13 -4.17 19.92
N ASP A 411 5.22 -3.63 21.12
CA ASP A 411 6.40 -3.70 22.00
C ASP A 411 6.38 -5.00 22.82
N THR A 412 7.40 -5.86 22.68
CA THR A 412 7.45 -7.15 23.40
C THR A 412 7.83 -7.05 24.88
N ALA A 413 8.43 -5.95 25.32
CA ALA A 413 8.79 -5.72 26.72
C ALA A 413 7.62 -5.14 27.53
N THR A 414 6.81 -4.27 26.92
CA THR A 414 5.65 -3.65 27.61
C THR A 414 4.29 -4.25 27.23
N GLY A 415 4.20 -4.96 26.10
CA GLY A 415 2.93 -5.43 25.54
C GLY A 415 2.07 -4.32 24.91
N ALA A 416 2.65 -3.14 24.66
CA ALA A 416 1.91 -2.00 24.14
C ALA A 416 1.70 -2.05 22.62
N GLU A 417 0.46 -1.83 22.19
CA GLU A 417 0.07 -1.72 20.78
C GLU A 417 -0.14 -0.27 20.35
N ARG A 418 0.35 0.13 19.17
CA ARG A 418 0.09 1.43 18.54
C ARG A 418 -0.35 1.22 17.09
N PHE A 419 -1.38 1.94 16.64
CA PHE A 419 -2.06 1.71 15.34
C PHE A 419 -1.92 2.86 14.32
N ASN A 420 -1.36 4.00 14.74
CA ASN A 420 -1.29 5.23 13.96
C ASN A 420 0.14 5.78 13.95
N LEU A 421 1.12 4.98 13.53
CA LEU A 421 2.51 5.43 13.41
C LEU A 421 2.72 6.42 12.26
N GLY A 422 2.01 6.25 11.12
CA GLY A 422 2.02 7.19 10.00
C GLY A 422 3.37 7.34 9.29
N ILE A 423 4.23 6.32 9.32
CA ILE A 423 5.55 6.34 8.67
C ILE A 423 5.42 5.72 7.28
N PHE A 424 5.74 6.48 6.22
CA PHE A 424 5.53 6.06 4.83
C PHE A 424 6.83 5.60 4.14
N ILE A 425 6.76 4.48 3.41
CA ILE A 425 7.81 3.98 2.53
C ILE A 425 7.41 4.30 1.09
N ASN A 426 8.20 5.12 0.40
CA ASN A 426 8.08 5.32 -1.04
C ASN A 426 8.62 4.07 -1.75
N LYS A 427 7.75 3.32 -2.42
CA LYS A 427 8.07 2.08 -3.13
C LYS A 427 8.77 2.34 -4.46
N MET A 428 9.45 1.32 -4.98
CA MET A 428 10.16 1.36 -6.27
C MET A 428 9.48 0.45 -7.30
N PRO A 429 9.37 -0.89 -7.06
CA PRO A 429 8.27 -1.70 -7.60
C PRO A 429 7.07 -1.75 -6.65
N PRO A 430 5.85 -2.03 -7.14
CA PRO A 430 4.62 -1.83 -6.37
C PRO A 430 4.35 -2.85 -5.26
N ASN A 431 4.87 -4.07 -5.40
CA ASN A 431 4.70 -5.15 -4.43
C ASN A 431 5.98 -5.36 -3.61
N ILE A 432 5.83 -5.51 -2.30
CA ILE A 432 6.91 -5.92 -1.38
C ILE A 432 6.62 -7.35 -0.94
N TYR A 433 7.42 -8.31 -1.38
CA TYR A 433 7.20 -9.75 -1.13
C TYR A 433 7.96 -10.29 0.09
N SER A 434 8.93 -9.53 0.61
CA SER A 434 9.59 -9.76 1.90
C SER A 434 10.27 -8.47 2.35
N LEU A 435 10.35 -8.22 3.67
CA LEU A 435 10.80 -6.96 4.26
C LEU A 435 11.57 -7.21 5.57
N ASN A 436 12.90 -7.30 5.50
CA ASN A 436 13.74 -7.66 6.64
C ASN A 436 14.48 -6.45 7.21
N TYR A 437 14.48 -6.27 8.53
CA TYR A 437 15.40 -5.36 9.19
C TYR A 437 16.79 -6.00 9.33
N SER A 438 17.84 -5.21 9.15
CA SER A 438 19.21 -5.60 9.48
C SER A 438 19.84 -4.63 10.49
N PRO A 439 20.10 -5.06 11.75
CA PRO A 439 20.80 -4.22 12.74
C PRO A 439 22.28 -3.99 12.37
N VAL A 440 22.81 -4.67 11.34
CA VAL A 440 24.21 -4.53 10.90
C VAL A 440 24.46 -3.20 10.16
N ASP A 441 23.45 -2.70 9.43
CA ASP A 441 23.53 -1.42 8.71
C ASP A 441 22.34 -0.48 8.97
N GLN A 442 21.45 -0.82 9.91
CA GLN A 442 20.23 -0.06 10.27
C GLN A 442 19.33 0.19 9.05
N MET A 443 19.29 -0.80 8.14
CA MET A 443 18.51 -0.74 6.91
C MET A 443 17.35 -1.74 6.97
N LEU A 444 16.25 -1.35 6.33
CA LEU A 444 15.15 -2.23 5.98
C LEU A 444 15.39 -2.73 4.53
N HIS A 445 15.68 -4.02 4.39
CA HIS A 445 15.98 -4.72 3.14
C HIS A 445 14.69 -5.34 2.58
N ALA A 446 14.17 -4.76 1.50
CA ALA A 446 12.94 -5.17 0.83
C ALA A 446 13.23 -5.96 -0.47
N TYR A 447 12.44 -6.99 -0.76
CA TYR A 447 12.47 -7.72 -2.03
C TYR A 447 11.16 -7.47 -2.80
N CYS A 448 11.27 -6.81 -3.95
CA CYS A 448 10.14 -6.23 -4.68
C CYS A 448 10.23 -6.62 -6.16
N ASP A 449 9.32 -7.44 -6.70
CA ASP A 449 9.29 -7.81 -8.12
C ASP A 449 10.66 -8.15 -8.75
N ALA A 450 11.44 -9.02 -8.10
CA ALA A 450 12.83 -9.41 -8.44
C ALA A 450 13.93 -8.36 -8.21
N TYR A 451 13.59 -7.16 -7.73
CA TYR A 451 14.54 -6.13 -7.28
C TYR A 451 14.81 -6.24 -5.77
N MET A 452 16.05 -5.93 -5.41
CA MET A 452 16.54 -5.74 -4.06
C MET A 452 16.58 -4.24 -3.78
N VAL A 453 15.77 -3.79 -2.83
CA VAL A 453 15.60 -2.38 -2.45
C VAL A 453 15.96 -2.22 -0.98
N SER A 454 16.65 -1.15 -0.58
CA SER A 454 16.87 -0.88 0.86
C SER A 454 16.61 0.56 1.25
N TYR A 455 16.08 0.74 2.46
CA TYR A 455 15.73 2.03 3.05
C TYR A 455 16.44 2.16 4.41
N LYS A 456 17.04 3.31 4.70
CA LYS A 456 17.68 3.55 6.01
C LYS A 456 16.61 3.89 7.05
N MET A 457 16.62 3.17 8.16
CA MET A 457 15.83 3.50 9.33
C MET A 457 16.50 4.62 10.14
N VAL A 458 15.69 5.48 10.73
CA VAL A 458 16.09 6.60 11.58
C VAL A 458 15.50 6.36 12.95
N PHE A 459 16.36 6.37 13.96
CA PHE A 459 16.01 6.20 15.37
C PHE A 459 16.31 7.51 16.12
N SER A 460 15.89 7.62 17.38
CA SER A 460 16.19 8.77 18.26
C SER A 460 17.55 8.65 18.97
N ASP A 461 18.29 9.76 19.03
CA ASP A 461 19.60 9.87 19.71
C ASP A 461 19.50 9.87 21.26
#